data_AF-A0A9D5VE02-F1
#
_entry.id   AF-A0A9D5VE02-F1
#
_cell.length_a   1.000
_cell.length_b   1.000
_cell.length_c   1.000
_cell.angle_alpha   90.00
_cell.angle_beta   90.00
_cell.angle_gamma   90.00
#
_symmetry.space_group_name_H-M   'P 1'
#
loop_
_entity.id
_entity.type
_entity.pdbx_description
1 polymer ?
#
loop_
_entity_poly.entity_id
_entity_poly.type
_entity_poly.pdbx_seq_one_letter_code
_entity_poly.pdbx_strand_id
1 'polypeptide(L)' 'MRKLDAQTQARIVQAIRHLGENPRPSRCLKLSRLRDTYRIREGDFRIIYQEGCVDGHTKPSGFGVSMA' A
#
# COMPACT_ATOMS: atom_id res chain seq x y z
N MET A 1 -7.26 20.74 -5.68
CA MET A 1 -6.45 19.56 -5.30
C MET A 1 -5.62 19.90 -4.07
N ARG A 2 -5.82 19.22 -2.94
CA ARG A 2 -5.00 19.44 -1.73
C ARG A 2 -3.63 18.78 -1.97
N LYS A 3 -2.57 19.58 -2.05
CA LYS A 3 -1.19 19.06 -2.01
C LYS A 3 -1.01 18.35 -0.67
N LEU A 4 -0.57 17.09 -0.70
CA LEU A 4 -0.09 16.44 0.51
C LEU A 4 1.14 17.21 1.00
N ASP A 5 1.22 17.44 2.31
CA ASP A 5 2.40 18.04 2.90
C ASP A 5 3.63 17.14 2.69
N ALA A 6 4.81 17.73 2.56
CA ALA A 6 6.04 16.99 2.27
C ALA A 6 6.33 15.92 3.33
N GLN A 7 6.01 16.18 4.60
CA GLN A 7 6.16 15.21 5.67
C GLN A 7 5.23 14.00 5.49
N THR A 8 4.00 14.26 5.04
CA THR A 8 3.03 13.21 4.76
C THR A 8 3.48 12.34 3.58
N GLN A 9 3.97 12.98 2.53
CA GLN A 9 4.49 12.26 1.36
C GLN A 9 5.64 11.33 1.75
N ALA A 10 6.57 11.79 2.58
CA ALA A 10 7.68 10.97 3.08
C ALA A 10 7.19 9.75 3.88
N ARG A 11 6.20 9.93 4.77
CA ARG A 11 5.60 8.83 5.55
C ARG A 11 4.95 7.78 4.65
N ILE A 12 4.19 8.21 3.64
CA ILE A 12 3.54 7.32 2.69
C ILE A 12 4.59 6.52 1.91
N VAL A 13 5.65 7.18 1.42
CA VAL A 13 6.73 6.49 0.70
C VAL A 13 7.41 5.45 1.58
N GLN A 14 7.66 5.76 2.86
CA GLN A 14 8.22 4.78 3.80
C GLN A 14 7.27 3.59 4.03
N ALA A 15 5.98 3.84 4.21
CA ALA A 15 4.99 2.78 4.36
C ALA A 15 4.95 1.87 3.12
N ILE A 16 4.96 2.43 1.91
CA ILE A 16 4.99 1.66 0.66
C ILE A 16 6.28 0.83 0.55
N ARG A 17 7.43 1.38 0.91
CA ARG A 17 8.70 0.63 0.93
C ARG A 17 8.62 -0.56 1.89
N HIS A 18 8.07 -0.35 3.09
CA HIS A 18 7.84 -1.43 4.04
C HIS A 18 6.86 -2.50 3.50
N LEU A 19 5.85 -2.13 2.72
CA LEU A 19 4.97 -3.11 2.07
C LEU A 19 5.73 -3.99 1.06
N GLY A 20 6.80 -3.49 0.45
CA GLY A 20 7.66 -4.29 -0.44
C GLY A 20 8.50 -5.34 0.29
N GLU A 21 8.94 -5.03 1.52
CA GLU A 21 9.74 -5.95 2.35
C GLU A 21 8.87 -6.87 3.23
N ASN A 22 7.79 -6.32 3.78
CA ASN A 22 6.81 -7.03 4.59
C ASN A 22 5.40 -6.69 4.07
N PRO A 23 4.84 -7.50 3.16
CA PRO A 23 3.57 -7.21 2.51
C PRO A 23 2.36 -7.25 3.45
N ARG A 24 2.50 -7.80 4.66
CA ARG A 24 1.42 -7.93 5.65
C ARG A 24 1.82 -7.39 7.02
N PRO A 25 1.90 -6.06 7.18
CA PRO A 25 2.12 -5.45 8.49
C PRO A 25 0.88 -5.64 9.38
N SER A 26 1.07 -5.64 10.71
CA SER A 26 0.04 -5.98 11.71
C SER A 26 -1.22 -5.10 11.71
N ARG A 27 -1.20 -3.97 10.99
CA ARG A 27 -2.34 -3.03 10.86
C ARG A 27 -3.03 -3.08 9.49
N CYS A 28 -2.68 -4.08 8.68
CA CYS A 28 -3.31 -4.32 7.40
C CYS A 28 -4.68 -5.00 7.55
N LEU A 29 -5.70 -4.44 6.91
CA LEU A 29 -7.04 -5.04 6.84
C LEU A 29 -7.37 -5.40 5.40
N LYS A 30 -7.72 -6.67 5.16
CA LYS A 30 -8.18 -7.12 3.84
C LYS A 30 -9.55 -6.54 3.52
N LEU A 31 -9.71 -5.99 2.32
CA LEU A 31 -11.00 -5.52 1.82
C LEU A 31 -11.73 -6.72 1.23
N SER A 32 -12.80 -7.17 1.88
CA SER A 32 -13.54 -8.38 1.52
C SER A 32 -14.23 -8.34 0.14
N ARG A 33 -14.39 -7.16 -0.46
CA ARG A 33 -15.04 -6.99 -1.77
C ARG A 33 -14.08 -6.93 -2.96
N LEU A 34 -12.77 -6.75 -2.74
CA LEU A 34 -11.77 -6.69 -3.81
C LEU A 34 -10.73 -7.79 -3.62
N ARG A 35 -10.39 -8.51 -4.70
CA ARG A 35 -9.36 -9.57 -4.64
C ARG A 35 -8.01 -8.97 -4.29
N ASP A 36 -7.33 -9.62 -3.36
CA ASP A 36 -5.96 -9.31 -2.93
C ASP A 36 -5.73 -7.84 -2.61
N THR A 37 -6.79 -7.15 -2.21
CA THR A 37 -6.76 -5.74 -1.88
C THR A 37 -6.82 -5.56 -0.38
N TYR A 38 -5.98 -4.67 0.08
CA TYR A 38 -5.71 -4.43 1.46
C TYR A 38 -5.71 -2.94 1.75
N ARG A 39 -5.93 -2.59 3.01
CA ARG A 39 -5.90 -1.22 3.50
C ARG A 39 -5.02 -1.13 4.73
N ILE A 40 -4.15 -0.13 4.71
CA ILE A 40 -3.40 0.34 5.88
C ILE A 40 -3.74 1.80 6.14
N ARG A 41 -3.65 2.22 7.40
CA ARG A 41 -3.96 3.58 7.85
C ARG A 41 -2.68 4.21 8.38
N GLU A 42 -2.21 5.25 7.69
CA GLU A 42 -0.99 5.99 8.03
C GLU A 42 -1.37 7.42 8.41
N GLY A 43 -1.50 7.66 9.72
CA GLY A 43 -2.02 8.90 10.27
C GLY A 43 -3.43 9.20 9.77
N ASP A 44 -3.58 10.31 9.05
CA ASP A 44 -4.85 10.80 8.49
C ASP A 44 -5.19 10.21 7.12
N PHE A 45 -4.28 9.45 6.51
CA PHE A 45 -4.43 8.94 5.16
C PHE A 45 -4.70 7.44 5.15
N ARG A 46 -5.51 6.99 4.18
CA ARG A 46 -5.74 5.56 3.93
C ARG A 46 -4.99 5.18 2.67
N ILE A 47 -4.11 4.20 2.80
CA ILE A 47 -3.37 3.62 1.70
C ILE A 47 -4.05 2.30 1.36
N ILE A 48 -4.64 2.23 0.17
CA ILE A 48 -5.23 1.01 -0.38
C ILE A 48 -4.22 0.44 -1.36
N TYR A 49 -3.86 -0.83 -1.19
CA TYR A 49 -2.93 -1.51 -2.08
C TYR A 49 -3.46 -2.88 -2.47
N GLN A 50 -3.01 -3.36 -3.63
CA GLN A 50 -3.32 -4.71 -4.10
C GLN A 50 -2.04 -5.52 -4.24
N GLU A 51 -2.01 -6.71 -3.62
CA GLU A 51 -0.99 -7.73 -3.90
C GLU A 51 -1.36 -8.35 -5.27
N GLY A 52 -0.54 -8.14 -6.30
CA GLY A 52 -0.73 -8.86 -7.56
C GLY A 52 -0.46 -10.35 -7.36
N CYS A 53 -1.35 -11.22 -7.85
CA CYS A 53 -1.03 -12.62 -8.04
C CYS A 53 0.08 -12.70 -9.09
N VAL A 54 1.32 -12.97 -8.67
CA VAL A 54 2.48 -13.09 -9.55
C VAL A 54 2.70 -14.57 -9.85
N ASP A 55 2.28 -14.99 -11.04
CA ASP A 55 2.64 -16.29 -11.60
C ASP A 55 4.18 -16.36 -11.72
N GLY A 56 4.75 -17.47 -11.26
CA GLY A 56 6.16 -17.62 -10.94
C GLY A 56 7.14 -17.06 -11.98
N HIS A 57 8.13 -16.32 -11.46
CA HIS A 57 9.37 -15.84 -12.07
C HIS A 57 9.42 -14.36 -12.49
N THR A 58 10.32 -13.65 -11.79
CA THR A 58 10.98 -12.37 -12.14
C THR A 58 10.36 -11.11 -11.54
N LYS A 59 11.02 -10.61 -10.47
CA LYS A 59 11.04 -9.27 -9.86
C LYS A 59 9.68 -8.56 -9.60
N PRO A 60 9.48 -7.94 -8.42
CA PRO A 60 8.22 -7.25 -8.10
C PRO A 60 8.09 -5.95 -8.91
N SER A 61 7.58 -6.03 -10.13
CA SER A 61 7.15 -4.86 -10.91
C SER A 61 5.74 -4.45 -10.47
N GLY A 62 5.69 -3.65 -9.41
CA GLY A 62 4.61 -2.70 -9.14
C GLY A 62 3.44 -3.20 -8.29
N PHE A 63 3.34 -2.71 -7.06
CA PHE A 63 2.10 -2.71 -6.29
C PHE A 63 1.29 -1.45 -6.67
N GLY A 64 0.02 -1.62 -7.05
CA GLY A 64 -0.89 -0.50 -7.31
C GLY A 64 -1.33 0.11 -5.99
N VAL A 65 -0.97 1.37 -5.73
CA VAL A 65 -1.33 2.09 -4.49
C VAL A 65 -2.27 3.25 -4.82
N SER A 66 -3.43 3.27 -4.19
CA SER A 66 -4.40 4.38 -4.28
C SER A 66 -4.60 5.02 -2.90
N MET A 67 -4.59 6.35 -2.87
CA MET A 67 -4.84 7.14 -1.67
C MET A 67 -6.31 7.55 -1.64
N ALA A 68 -6.97 7.33 -0.50
CA ALA A 68 -8.38 7.65 -0.28
C ALA A 68 -8.63 8.31 1.09
#